data_AF-A0A3S3HZT4-F1
#
_entry.id   AF-A0A3S3HZT4-F1
#
_cell.length_a   1.000
_cell.length_b   1.000
_cell.length_c   1.000
_cell.angle_alpha   90.00
_cell.angle_beta   90.00
_cell.angle_gamma   90.00
#
_symmetry.space_group_name_H-M   'P 1'
#
loop_
_entity.id
_entity.type
_entity.pdbx_description
1 polymer ?
#
loop_
_entity_poly.entity_id
_entity_poly.type
_entity_poly.pdbx_seq_one_letter_code
_entity_poly.pdbx_strand_id
1 'polypeptide(L)'
;MLLARRLDLVANVSALTAEALRLNQKRAGIEMDVLRLELEIGRSGANAQLVQDLHEAEERAAAIMFACAACEERIVAAEADVDGVDRSLAAPDENYDGSQP
;
A
#
# COMPACT_ATOMS: atom_id res chain seq x y z
N MET A 1 -4.25 6.02 26.77
CA MET A 1 -2.91 5.48 27.10
C MET A 1 -2.10 5.32 25.83
N LEU A 2 -0.81 5.64 25.85
CA LEU A 2 0.09 5.50 24.68
C LEU A 2 0.20 4.05 24.18
N LEU A 3 0.18 3.06 25.08
CA LEU A 3 0.23 1.63 24.71
C LEU A 3 -0.99 1.18 23.89
N ALA A 4 -2.19 1.64 24.25
CA ALA A 4 -3.40 1.33 23.49
C ALA A 4 -3.33 1.94 22.07
N ARG A 5 -2.90 3.20 21.97
CA ARG A 5 -2.67 3.88 20.69
C ARG A 5 -1.63 3.15 19.83
N ARG A 6 -0.56 2.63 20.43
CA ARG A 6 0.45 1.83 19.72
C ARG A 6 -0.16 0.56 19.12
N LEU A 7 -0.99 -0.16 19.87
CA LEU A 7 -1.65 -1.38 19.38
C LEU A 7 -2.60 -1.07 18.21
N ASP A 8 -3.36 0.02 18.30
CA ASP A 8 -4.25 0.46 17.21
C ASP A 8 -3.47 0.81 15.93
N LEU A 9 -2.33 1.50 16.08
CA LEU A 9 -1.46 1.85 14.95
C LEU A 9 -0.83 0.61 14.30
N VAL A 10 -0.35 -0.34 15.10
CA VAL A 10 0.20 -1.61 14.58
C VAL A 10 -0.88 -2.43 13.84
N ALA A 11 -2.12 -2.44 14.36
CA ALA A 11 -3.25 -3.07 13.68
C ALA A 11 -3.56 -2.37 12.34
N ASN A 12 -3.49 -1.03 12.30
CA ASN A 12 -3.66 -0.27 11.07
C ASN A 12 -2.57 -0.57 10.03
N VAL A 13 -1.29 -0.56 10.43
CA VAL A 13 -0.17 -0.95 9.56
C VAL A 13 -0.38 -2.36 9.00
N SER A 14 -0.82 -3.30 9.84
CA SER A 14 -1.09 -4.67 9.41
C SER A 14 -2.21 -4.75 8.37
N ALA A 15 -3.28 -3.98 8.54
CA ALA A 15 -4.38 -3.90 7.58
C ALA A 15 -3.94 -3.27 6.25
N LEU A 16 -3.13 -2.20 6.31
CA LEU A 16 -2.57 -1.54 5.12
C LEU A 16 -1.63 -2.46 4.35
N THR A 17 -0.77 -3.22 5.05
CA THR A 17 0.11 -4.22 4.42
C THR A 17 -0.69 -5.32 3.71
N ALA A 18 -1.80 -5.78 4.31
CA ALA A 18 -2.70 -6.72 3.64
C ALA A 18 -3.38 -6.11 2.41
N GLU A 19 -3.78 -4.83 2.49
CA GLU A 19 -4.31 -4.08 1.36
C GLU A 19 -3.27 -3.97 0.23
N ALA A 20 -2.02 -3.60 0.54
CA ALA A 20 -0.93 -3.50 -0.41
C ALA A 20 -0.65 -4.85 -1.09
N LEU A 21 -0.64 -5.95 -0.35
CA LEU A 21 -0.49 -7.29 -0.94
C LEU A 21 -1.60 -7.60 -1.95
N ARG A 22 -2.87 -7.31 -1.59
CA ARG A 22 -4.02 -7.51 -2.47
C ARG A 22 -3.94 -6.64 -3.72
N LEU A 23 -3.52 -5.38 -3.58
CA LEU A 23 -3.35 -4.46 -4.71
C LEU A 23 -2.23 -4.94 -5.64
N ASN A 24 -1.10 -5.41 -5.10
CA ASN A 24 0.00 -5.95 -5.89
C ASN A 24 -0.40 -7.22 -6.64
N GLN A 25 -1.18 -8.12 -6.03
CA GLN A 25 -1.73 -9.29 -6.71
C GLN A 25 -2.68 -8.89 -7.85
N LYS A 26 -3.57 -7.92 -7.61
CA LYS A 26 -4.46 -7.39 -8.63
C LYS A 26 -3.68 -6.72 -9.77
N ARG A 27 -2.62 -5.97 -9.46
CA ARG A 27 -1.74 -5.35 -10.44
C ARG A 27 -1.08 -6.39 -11.34
N ALA A 28 -0.51 -7.44 -10.76
CA ALA A 28 0.10 -8.53 -11.52
C ALA A 28 -0.90 -9.17 -12.51
N GLY A 29 -2.15 -9.39 -12.10
CA GLY A 29 -3.20 -9.89 -13.00
C GLY A 29 -3.49 -8.94 -14.17
N ILE A 30 -3.54 -7.64 -13.92
CA ILE A 30 -3.76 -6.63 -14.97
C ILE A 30 -2.56 -6.54 -15.93
N GLU A 31 -1.33 -6.57 -15.42
CA GLU A 31 -0.10 -6.58 -16.22
C GLU A 31 -0.05 -7.82 -17.14
N MET A 32 -0.47 -8.98 -16.64
CA MET A 32 -0.61 -10.20 -17.45
C MET A 32 -1.66 -10.04 -18.56
N ASP A 33 -2.79 -9.40 -18.28
CA ASP A 33 -3.83 -9.15 -19.28
C ASP A 33 -3.36 -8.20 -20.39
N VAL A 34 -2.66 -7.12 -20.03
CA VAL A 34 -2.05 -6.18 -20.97
C VAL A 34 -1.08 -6.92 -21.88
N LEU A 35 -0.11 -7.65 -21.31
CA LEU A 35 0.88 -8.42 -22.07
C LEU A 35 0.21 -9.45 -23.00
N ARG A 36 -0.82 -10.14 -22.52
CA ARG A 36 -1.58 -11.11 -23.34
C ARG A 36 -2.20 -10.43 -24.56
N LEU A 37 -2.81 -9.26 -24.39
CA LEU A 37 -3.46 -8.50 -25.47
C LEU A 37 -2.43 -7.97 -26.47
N GLU A 38 -1.32 -7.41 -25.99
CA GLU A 38 -0.21 -6.97 -26.84
C GLU A 38 0.35 -8.10 -27.71
N LEU A 39 0.55 -9.28 -27.12
CA LEU A 39 1.01 -10.48 -27.85
C LEU A 39 -0.02 -11.00 -28.85
N GLU A 40 -1.31 -10.91 -28.56
CA GLU A 40 -2.37 -11.29 -29.49
C GLU A 40 -2.44 -10.35 -30.69
N ILE A 41 -2.40 -9.04 -30.44
CA ILE A 41 -2.31 -8.01 -31.48
C ILE A 41 -1.06 -8.20 -32.34
N GLY A 42 0.09 -8.47 -31.72
CA GLY A 42 1.35 -8.70 -32.43
C GLY A 42 1.34 -9.94 -33.32
N ARG A 43 0.57 -10.99 -32.96
CA ARG A 43 0.48 -12.25 -33.73
C ARG A 43 -0.58 -12.21 -34.83
N SER A 44 -1.75 -11.66 -34.52
CA SER A 44 -2.94 -11.76 -35.37
C SER A 44 -3.29 -10.45 -36.08
N GLY A 45 -2.56 -9.37 -35.78
CA GLY A 45 -2.91 -8.02 -36.18
C GLY A 45 -3.95 -7.38 -35.25
N ALA A 46 -3.95 -6.05 -35.23
CA ALA A 46 -4.93 -5.28 -34.48
C ALA A 46 -6.32 -5.39 -35.12
N ASN A 47 -7.35 -5.57 -34.29
CA ASN A 47 -8.73 -5.33 -34.66
C ASN A 47 -9.38 -4.39 -33.63
N ALA A 48 -10.55 -3.84 -33.95
CA ALA A 48 -11.20 -2.84 -33.09
C ALA A 48 -11.45 -3.34 -31.66
N GLN A 49 -11.84 -4.60 -31.49
CA GLN A 49 -12.10 -5.17 -30.17
C GLN A 49 -10.80 -5.32 -29.37
N LEU A 50 -9.74 -5.86 -29.96
CA LEU A 50 -8.45 -6.03 -29.29
C LEU A 50 -7.82 -4.70 -28.88
N VAL A 51 -7.95 -3.67 -29.72
CA VAL A 51 -7.47 -2.32 -29.40
C VAL A 51 -8.26 -1.72 -28.24
N GLN A 52 -9.59 -1.89 -28.24
CA GLN A 52 -10.42 -1.44 -27.14
C GLN A 52 -10.09 -2.18 -25.84
N ASP A 53 -10.00 -3.51 -25.88
CA ASP A 53 -9.69 -4.33 -24.71
C ASP A 53 -8.31 -3.97 -24.12
N LEU A 54 -7.32 -3.69 -24.98
CA LEU A 54 -5.99 -3.25 -24.58
C LEU A 54 -6.07 -1.88 -23.88
N HIS A 55 -6.78 -0.93 -24.49
CA HIS A 55 -6.94 0.40 -23.89
C HIS A 55 -7.63 0.33 -22.52
N GLU A 56 -8.70 -0.45 -22.38
CA GLU A 56 -9.36 -0.65 -21.10
C GLU A 56 -8.45 -1.35 -20.07
N ALA A 57 -7.58 -2.26 -20.51
CA ALA A 57 -6.59 -2.91 -19.64
C ALA A 57 -5.51 -1.92 -19.16
N GLU A 58 -5.04 -1.04 -20.05
CA GLU A 58 -4.10 0.03 -19.72
C GLU A 58 -4.72 1.05 -18.74
N GLU A 59 -5.98 1.43 -18.92
CA GLU A 59 -6.68 2.31 -17.96
C GLU A 59 -6.79 1.65 -16.58
N ARG A 60 -7.10 0.35 -16.52
CA ARG A 60 -7.08 -0.42 -15.27
C ARG A 60 -5.68 -0.48 -14.66
N ALA A 61 -4.63 -0.59 -15.49
CA ALA A 61 -3.23 -0.61 -15.04
C ALA A 61 -2.84 0.74 -14.41
N ALA A 62 -3.20 1.85 -15.05
CA ALA A 62 -2.98 3.18 -14.49
C ALA A 62 -3.72 3.38 -13.16
N ALA A 63 -4.99 2.96 -13.10
CA ALA A 63 -5.80 3.06 -11.89
C ALA A 63 -5.24 2.23 -10.72
N ILE A 64 -4.77 0.99 -10.98
CA ILE A 64 -4.19 0.15 -9.92
C ILE A 64 -2.83 0.68 -9.46
N MET A 65 -2.03 1.27 -10.36
CA MET A 65 -0.77 1.94 -9.98
C MET A 65 -1.02 3.11 -9.03
N PHE A 66 -2.03 3.93 -9.31
CA PHE A 66 -2.42 5.03 -8.41
C PHE A 66 -2.87 4.49 -7.05
N ALA A 67 -3.69 3.44 -7.02
CA ALA A 67 -4.13 2.82 -5.77
C ALA A 67 -2.96 2.22 -4.97
N CYS A 68 -2.00 1.58 -5.63
CA CYS A 68 -0.77 1.09 -5.00
C CYS A 68 0.01 2.24 -4.35
N ALA A 69 0.24 3.34 -5.08
CA ALA A 69 0.97 4.50 -4.56
C ALA A 69 0.27 5.13 -3.35
N ALA A 70 -1.05 5.32 -3.42
CA ALA A 70 -1.83 5.85 -2.31
C ALA A 70 -1.82 4.92 -1.08
N CYS A 71 -1.79 3.60 -1.28
CA CYS A 71 -1.65 2.64 -0.19
C CYS A 71 -0.26 2.74 0.47
N GLU A 72 0.79 2.85 -0.33
CA GLU A 72 2.17 3.02 0.14
C GLU A 72 2.32 4.31 0.98
N GLU A 73 1.77 5.43 0.52
CA GLU A 73 1.77 6.69 1.27
C GLU A 73 1.07 6.55 2.63
N ARG A 74 -0.04 5.80 2.70
CA ARG A 74 -0.75 5.52 3.95
C ARG A 74 0.07 4.62 4.89
N ILE A 75 0.83 3.66 4.35
CA ILE A 75 1.74 2.82 5.15
C ILE A 75 2.84 3.69 5.77
N VAL A 76 3.54 4.48 4.96
CA VAL A 76 4.63 5.35 5.43
C VAL A 76 4.13 6.32 6.52
N ALA A 77 2.95 6.90 6.35
CA ALA A 77 2.35 7.76 7.37
C ALA A 77 2.05 7.00 8.67
N ALA A 78 1.47 5.81 8.58
CA ALA A 78 1.15 4.98 9.74
C ALA A 78 2.41 4.50 10.49
N GLU A 79 3.48 4.15 9.76
CA GLU A 79 4.78 3.79 10.34
C GLU A 79 5.42 4.98 11.05
N ALA A 80 5.38 6.18 10.47
CA ALA A 80 5.86 7.40 11.12
C ALA A 80 5.10 7.72 12.42
N ASP A 81 3.79 7.45 12.46
CA ASP A 81 2.97 7.59 13.66
C ASP A 81 3.37 6.58 14.75
N VAL A 82 3.65 5.32 14.37
CA VAL A 82 4.18 4.30 15.29
C VAL A 82 5.49 4.76 15.90
N ASP A 83 6.43 5.22 15.08
CA ASP A 83 7.73 5.74 15.54
C ASP A 83 7.57 6.93 16.51
N GLY A 84 6.59 7.81 16.25
CA GLY A 84 6.26 8.92 17.15
C GLY A 84 5.78 8.45 18.52
N VAL A 85 4.91 7.44 18.55
CA VAL A 85 4.42 6.84 19.81
C VAL A 85 5.54 6.09 20.53
N ASP A 86 6.37 5.35 19.81
CA ASP A 86 7.48 4.57 20.38
C ASP A 86 8.53 5.48 21.01
N ARG A 87 8.85 6.62 20.38
CA ARG A 87 9.70 7.66 21.01
C ARG A 87 9.07 8.23 22.27
N SER A 88 7.76 8.47 22.28
CA SER A 88 7.05 9.02 23.44
C SER A 88 6.99 8.02 24.60
N LEU A 89 6.87 6.72 24.29
CA LEU A 89 6.90 5.64 25.27
C LEU A 89 8.31 5.39 25.85
N ALA A 90 9.36 5.62 25.05
CA ALA A 90 10.74 5.47 25.47
C ALA A 90 11.28 6.70 26.23
N ALA A 91 10.57 7.84 26.18
CA ALA A 91 10.95 9.01 26.93
C ALA A 91 10.87 8.70 28.44
N PRO A 92 11.93 9.02 29.22
CA PRO A 92 11.87 8.86 30.66
C PRO A 92 10.76 9.75 31.21
N ASP A 93 10.01 9.25 32.20
CA ASP A 93 9.04 10.07 32.93
C ASP A 93 9.78 11.29 33.51
N GLU A 94 9.40 12.51 33.10
CA GLU A 94 9.87 13.76 33.73
C GLU A 94 9.49 13.87 35.22
N ASN A 95 8.75 12.88 35.76
CA ASN A 95 8.37 12.77 37.16
C ASN A 95 9.21 11.76 37.98
N TYR A 96 10.29 11.18 37.45
CA TYR A 96 11.25 10.48 38.30
C TYR A 96 12.26 11.48 38.89
N ASP A 97 11.82 12.21 39.92
CA ASP A 97 12.74 12.80 40.89
C ASP A 97 13.42 11.65 41.63
N GLY A 98 14.67 11.36 41.27
CA GLY A 98 15.57 10.45 41.96
C GLY A 98 15.95 10.92 43.38
N SER A 99 15.06 11.62 44.07
CA SER A 99 15.13 12.01 45.47
C SER A 99 13.86 11.46 46.12
N GLN A 100 13.91 10.37 46.88
CA GLN A 100 14.29 10.38 48.29
C GLN A 100 14.36 8.94 48.84
N PRO A 101 14.96 8.73 50.03
CA PRO A 101 16.00 7.75 50.35
C PRO A 101 15.56 6.28 50.47
#